data_AF-A0A6N4H5P7-F1
#
_entry.id   AF-A0A6N4H5P7-F1
#
_cell.length_a   1.000
_cell.length_b   1.000
_cell.length_c   1.000
_cell.angle_alpha   90.00
_cell.angle_beta   90.00
_cell.angle_gamma   90.00
#
_symmetry.space_group_name_H-M   'P 1'
#
loop_
_entity.id
_entity.type
_entity.pdbx_description
1 polymer ?
#
loop_
_entity_poly.entity_id
_entity_poly.type
_entity_poly.pdbx_seq_one_letter_code
_entity_poly.pdbx_strand_id
1 'polypeptide(L)'
;MPRTETSTAAGETTGSGRAPHYLLAYLEEGRVRVYASGKPGLWVGRQLPEAEEARVEAELQRIHRTGQRTGIVEICLSAAGVQRGMRVLCVRA
;
A
#
# COMPACT_ATOMS: atom_id res chain seq x y z
N MET A 1 50.38 -18.97 9.05
CA MET A 1 48.96 -19.05 8.61
C MET A 1 48.28 -17.73 8.95
N PRO A 2 48.18 -16.78 8.02
CA PRO A 2 47.49 -15.52 8.28
C PRO A 2 45.98 -15.72 8.18
N ARG A 3 45.24 -15.24 9.18
CA ARG A 3 43.78 -15.20 9.19
C ARG A 3 43.32 -14.22 8.13
N THR A 4 42.54 -14.69 7.16
CA THR A 4 41.80 -13.82 6.26
C THR A 4 40.58 -13.33 7.04
N GLU A 5 40.69 -12.13 7.61
CA GLU A 5 39.53 -11.39 8.10
C GLU A 5 38.74 -10.93 6.89
N THR A 6 37.63 -11.62 6.61
CA THR A 6 36.63 -11.15 5.66
C THR A 6 35.93 -9.95 6.28
N SER A 7 36.52 -8.76 6.10
CA SER A 7 35.84 -7.48 6.28
C SER A 7 34.72 -7.42 5.24
N THR A 8 33.59 -8.03 5.57
CA THR A 8 32.34 -7.80 4.86
C THR A 8 31.91 -6.43 5.31
N ALA A 9 32.21 -5.43 4.47
CA ALA A 9 31.60 -4.12 4.55
C ALA A 9 30.11 -4.34 4.87
N ALA A 10 29.70 -3.90 6.06
CA ALA A 10 28.30 -3.62 6.34
C ALA A 10 27.95 -2.44 5.42
N GLY A 11 27.79 -2.75 4.13
CA GLY A 11 27.11 -1.89 3.20
C GLY A 11 25.78 -1.65 3.87
N GLU A 12 25.56 -0.38 4.20
CA GLU A 12 24.30 0.16 4.67
C GLU A 12 23.23 -0.37 3.74
N THR A 13 22.65 -1.49 4.15
CA THR A 13 21.35 -1.89 3.67
C THR A 13 20.49 -0.81 4.28
N THR A 14 20.26 0.24 3.48
CA THR A 14 19.02 1.01 3.50
C THR A 14 17.93 0.02 3.10
N GLY A 15 17.76 -1.03 3.90
CA GLY A 15 16.70 -1.98 3.85
C GLY A 15 15.49 -1.18 4.28
N SER A 16 14.70 -0.80 3.30
CA SER A 16 13.31 -0.39 3.38
C SER A 16 12.57 -1.23 4.44
N GLY A 17 12.71 -0.83 5.72
CA GLY A 17 12.29 -1.59 6.90
C GLY A 17 11.06 -0.98 7.56
N ARG A 18 10.54 0.13 7.02
CA ARG A 18 9.23 0.64 7.38
C ARG A 18 8.24 -0.03 6.44
N ALA A 19 7.48 -1.01 6.93
CA ALA A 19 6.37 -1.58 6.18
C ALA A 19 5.62 -0.44 5.47
N PRO A 20 5.52 -0.42 4.13
CA PRO A 20 4.78 0.62 3.46
C PRO A 20 3.38 0.59 4.04
N HIS A 21 2.88 1.73 4.49
CA HIS A 21 1.56 1.79 5.10
C HIS A 21 0.54 1.34 4.06
N TYR A 22 0.04 0.11 4.22
CA TYR A 22 -0.95 -0.45 3.33
C TYR A 22 -2.33 0.07 3.73
N LEU A 23 -3.04 0.59 2.74
CA LEU A 23 -4.47 0.73 2.79
C LEU A 23 -5.10 -0.53 2.18
N LEU A 24 -6.24 -0.95 2.70
CA LEU A 24 -7.06 -2.01 2.12
C LEU A 24 -8.21 -1.36 1.36
N ALA A 25 -8.46 -1.76 0.12
CA ALA A 25 -9.60 -1.28 -0.64
C ALA A 25 -10.41 -2.43 -1.24
N TYR A 26 -11.74 -2.29 -1.24
CA TYR A 26 -12.66 -3.19 -1.94
C TYR A 26 -13.89 -2.41 -2.44
N LEU A 27 -14.62 -3.01 -3.38
CA LEU A 27 -15.91 -2.50 -3.81
C LEU A 27 -17.01 -3.05 -2.89
N GLU A 28 -17.80 -2.16 -2.31
CA GLU A 28 -18.98 -2.48 -1.52
C GLU A 28 -20.16 -1.71 -2.12
N GLU A 29 -21.20 -2.42 -2.57
CA GLU A 29 -22.39 -1.82 -3.19
C GLU A 29 -22.06 -0.83 -4.33
N GLY A 30 -21.00 -1.11 -5.11
CA GLY A 30 -20.55 -0.26 -6.20
C GLY A 30 -19.77 0.98 -5.78
N ARG A 31 -19.37 1.09 -4.50
CA ARG A 31 -18.56 2.20 -3.97
C ARG A 31 -17.21 1.69 -3.49
N VAL A 32 -16.17 2.51 -3.67
CA VAL A 32 -14.85 2.21 -3.12
C VAL A 32 -14.87 2.41 -1.61
N ARG A 33 -14.46 1.38 -0.87
CA ARG A 33 -14.22 1.47 0.57
C ARG A 33 -12.73 1.30 0.82
N VAL A 34 -12.12 2.27 1.50
CA VAL A 34 -10.70 2.23 1.84
C VAL A 34 -10.52 2.23 3.34
N TYR A 35 -9.67 1.36 3.85
CA TYR A 35 -9.37 1.22 5.26
C TYR A 35 -7.87 1.31 5.53
N ALA A 36 -7.50 2.07 6.54
CA ALA A 36 -6.14 2.07 7.07
C ALA A 36 -6.06 1.14 8.29
N SER A 37 -4.89 0.53 8.49
CA SER A 37 -4.59 -0.11 9.77
C SER A 37 -4.52 0.95 10.87
N GLY A 38 -5.36 0.79 11.89
CA GLY A 38 -5.39 1.61 13.08
C GLY A 38 -4.64 0.92 14.23
N LYS A 39 -5.28 0.87 15.41
CA LYS A 39 -4.82 0.02 16.51
C LYS A 39 -4.91 -1.46 16.11
N PRO A 40 -4.14 -2.37 16.74
CA PRO A 40 -4.25 -3.81 16.48
C PRO A 40 -5.71 -4.27 16.54
N GLY A 41 -6.18 -4.94 15.48
CA GLY A 41 -7.57 -5.40 15.35
C GLY A 41 -8.58 -4.34 14.87
N LEU A 42 -8.17 -3.09 14.62
CA LEU A 42 -9.03 -2.01 14.16
C LEU A 42 -8.65 -1.53 12.76
N TRP A 43 -9.64 -1.54 11.86
CA TRP A 43 -9.57 -0.93 10.55
C TRP A 43 -10.39 0.36 10.54
N VAL A 44 -9.81 1.46 10.10
CA VAL A 44 -10.45 2.77 10.11
C VAL A 44 -10.71 3.21 8.68
N GLY A 45 -11.98 3.53 8.38
CA GLY A 45 -12.38 4.07 7.09
C GLY A 45 -11.60 5.34 6.76
N ARG A 46 -11.10 5.42 5.53
CA ARG A 46 -10.39 6.56 4.98
C ARG A 46 -11.04 7.00 3.68
N GLN A 47 -11.19 8.31 3.55
CA GLN A 47 -11.51 8.92 2.27
C GLN A 47 -10.21 9.24 1.55
N LEU A 48 -10.14 8.87 0.28
CA LEU A 48 -9.03 9.25 -0.59
C LEU A 48 -9.39 10.54 -1.33
N PRO A 49 -8.39 11.29 -1.81
CA PRO A 49 -8.61 12.30 -2.83
C PRO A 49 -9.28 11.66 -4.05
N GLU A 50 -10.20 12.37 -4.69
CA GLU A 50 -11.01 11.86 -5.82
C GLU A 50 -10.16 11.22 -6.92
N ALA A 51 -9.04 11.84 -7.29
CA ALA A 51 -8.13 11.30 -8.30
C ALA A 51 -7.52 9.94 -7.90
N GLU A 52 -7.20 9.75 -6.62
CA GLU A 52 -6.65 8.49 -6.12
C GLU A 52 -7.75 7.45 -5.91
N GLU A 53 -8.95 7.88 -5.50
CA GLU A 53 -10.13 7.01 -5.40
C GLU A 53 -10.51 6.41 -6.76
N ALA A 54 -10.53 7.23 -7.82
CA ALA A 54 -10.81 6.78 -9.18
C ALA A 54 -9.77 5.77 -9.70
N ARG A 55 -8.49 5.94 -9.34
CA ARG A 55 -7.42 4.97 -9.68
C ARG A 55 -7.61 3.65 -8.96
N VAL A 56 -7.98 3.69 -7.69
CA VAL A 56 -8.30 2.50 -6.89
C VAL A 56 -9.55 1.80 -7.44
N GLU A 57 -10.58 2.56 -7.82
CA GLU A 57 -11.79 2.01 -8.44
C GLU A 57 -11.48 1.29 -9.75
N ALA A 58 -10.71 1.91 -10.64
CA ALA A 58 -10.32 1.32 -11.91
C ALA A 58 -9.57 0.00 -11.72
N GLU A 59 -8.68 -0.08 -10.72
CA GLU A 59 -7.98 -1.32 -10.38
C GLU A 59 -8.94 -2.38 -9.82
N LEU A 60 -9.87 -1.99 -8.94
CA LEU A 60 -10.89 -2.91 -8.40
C LEU A 60 -11.79 -3.48 -9.50
N GLN A 61 -12.23 -2.64 -10.44
CA GLN A 61 -12.99 -3.06 -11.61
C GLN A 61 -12.16 -3.97 -12.51
N ARG A 62 -10.86 -3.67 -12.69
CA ARG A 62 -9.95 -4.50 -13.48
C ARG A 62 -9.80 -5.89 -12.86
N ILE A 63 -9.51 -6.01 -11.57
CA ILE A 63 -9.37 -7.33 -10.91
C ILE A 63 -10.69 -8.10 -10.90
N HIS A 64 -11.83 -7.42 -10.79
CA HIS A 64 -13.13 -8.06 -10.90
C HIS A 64 -13.35 -8.66 -12.29
N ARG A 65 -13.03 -7.90 -13.35
CA ARG A 65 -13.14 -8.38 -14.75
C ARG A 65 -12.14 -9.48 -15.11
N THR A 66 -10.90 -9.42 -14.61
CA THR A 66 -9.84 -10.39 -14.97
C THR A 66 -9.87 -11.66 -14.12
N GLY A 67 -10.69 -11.70 -13.08
CA GLY A 67 -10.72 -12.83 -12.15
C GLY A 67 -9.61 -12.82 -11.09
N GLN A 68 -8.78 -11.78 -11.05
CA GLN A 68 -7.70 -11.66 -10.06
C GLN A 68 -8.26 -11.42 -8.65
N ARG A 69 -7.59 -11.99 -7.64
CA ARG A 69 -8.00 -11.82 -6.24
C ARG A 69 -7.56 -10.48 -5.64
N THR A 70 -6.38 -10.00 -6.05
CA THR A 70 -5.76 -8.82 -5.48
C THR A 70 -5.01 -7.99 -6.52
N GLY A 71 -4.89 -6.69 -6.27
CA GLY A 71 -4.07 -5.73 -7.02
C GLY A 71 -3.40 -4.73 -6.07
N ILE A 72 -2.39 -4.00 -6.54
CA ILE A 72 -1.72 -2.95 -5.75
C ILE A 72 -1.74 -1.65 -6.57
N VAL A 73 -2.21 -0.57 -5.95
CA VAL A 73 -2.12 0.78 -6.48
C VAL A 73 -1.20 1.61 -5.60
N GLU A 74 -0.21 2.28 -6.20
CA GLU A 74 0.59 3.28 -5.49
C GLU A 74 -0.07 4.67 -5.64
N ILE A 75 -0.37 5.30 -4.52
CA ILE A 75 -1.05 6.60 -4.44
C ILE A 75 -0.18 7.62 -3.69
N CYS A 76 -0.40 8.90 -3.96
CA CYS A 76 0.24 9.98 -3.23
C CYS A 76 -0.81 10.70 -2.37
N LEU A 77 -0.65 10.65 -1.05
CA LEU A 77 -1.47 11.45 -0.15
C LEU A 77 -0.71 12.69 0.28
N SER A 78 -1.33 13.85 0.08
CA SER A 78 -0.86 15.12 0.60
C SER A 78 -1.57 15.42 1.93
N ALA A 79 -0.79 15.58 2.99
CA ALA A 79 -1.31 16.04 4.28
C ALA A 79 -0.35 17.06 4.87
N ALA A 80 -0.85 18.25 5.22
CA ALA A 80 -0.07 19.34 5.80
C ALA A 80 1.22 19.69 5.02
N GLY A 81 1.15 19.69 3.68
CA GLY A 81 2.28 20.01 2.80
C GLY A 81 3.30 18.87 2.61
N VAL A 82 3.13 17.73 3.29
CA VAL A 82 3.98 16.55 3.11
C VAL A 82 3.30 15.59 2.14
N GLN A 83 4.01 15.24 1.07
CA GLN A 83 3.62 14.18 0.14
C GLN A 83 4.07 12.83 0.68
N ARG A 84 3.14 11.88 0.77
CA ARG A 84 3.42 10.52 1.24
C ARG A 84 2.95 9.49 0.22
N GLY A 85 3.89 8.72 -0.32
CA GLY A 85 3.57 7.52 -1.08
C GLY A 85 2.92 6.46 -0.18
N MET A 86 1.76 5.95 -0.59
CA MET A 86 1.06 4.85 0.07
C MET A 86 0.74 3.76 -0.94
N ARG A 87 0.62 2.51 -0.46
CA ARG A 87 0.23 1.37 -1.27
C ARG A 87 -1.18 0.94 -0.87
N VAL A 88 -2.07 0.81 -1.84
CA VAL A 88 -3.44 0.33 -1.63
C VAL A 88 -3.52 -1.10 -2.13
N LEU A 89 -3.72 -2.04 -1.22
CA LEU A 89 -4.07 -3.41 -1.53
C LEU A 89 -5.55 -3.46 -1.94
N CYS A 90 -5.80 -3.59 -3.22
CA CYS A 90 -7.13 -3.75 -3.79
C CYS A 90 -7.51 -5.23 -3.71
N VAL A 91 -8.63 -5.56 -3.09
CA VAL A 91 -9.10 -6.93 -2.90
C VAL A 91 -10.48 -7.07 -3.54
N ARG A 92 -10.66 -8.16 -4.29
CA ARG A 92 -11.98 -8.53 -4.79
C ARG A 92 -12.79 -9.13 -3.65
N ALA A 93 -13.84 -8.43 -3.23
CA ALA A 93 -14.87 -8.92 -2.33
C ALA A 93 -15.76 -9.98 -3.02
#